data_AF-A0AAV5QK69-F1
#
_entry.id   AF-A0AAV5QK69-F1
#
_cell.length_a   1.000
_cell.length_b   1.000
_cell.length_c   1.000
_cell.angle_alpha   90.00
_cell.angle_beta   90.00
_cell.angle_gamma   90.00
#
_symmetry.space_group_name_H-M   'P 1'
#
loop_
_entity.id
_entity.type
_entity.pdbx_description
1 polymer ?
#
loop_
_entity_poly.entity_id
_entity_poly.type
_entity_poly.pdbx_seq_one_letter_code
_entity_poly.pdbx_strand_id
1 'polypeptide(L)'
;MKLFNAIVALALASKFTTAAYLAYSPIEVVAPVKRHIVSPYNITNSTVFGTKGSSGSFSSSTSSSAGSSVTVSSASSSKSDSCFPSNENEKLEAFTFVKKFWTSFINPTDDAEALKINSTYFTEDCKGRVSLTRDFEGDELNTEYIFGLFSNVFEVKFRMVGIPLNYTMLNFLYDDMKAISSVNVEFYIPQADFYIPIQIDLWFVLVKTNGYLQIAEYDGIFRNFDRAYEETNAYVQELIGEEYGSLYPNKTSLEIYTGLAIESICEVHQEYCLGENQQYSSYETCVAFLSTVRLGQGFEGGRDTIFCRNLHQVMLPFRPAVHCPHIGPTGGDMCTDTDTSYNEIVDTYSTYFDPLFISI
;
A
#
# COMPACT_ATOMS: atom_id res chain seq x y z
N MET A 1 -5.55 -24.86 55.98
CA MET A 1 -4.91 -24.49 54.70
C MET A 1 -5.57 -25.07 53.45
N LYS A 2 -6.19 -26.27 53.47
CA LYS A 2 -6.85 -26.84 52.26
C LYS A 2 -8.26 -26.29 51.95
N LEU A 3 -8.92 -25.64 52.90
CA LEU A 3 -10.27 -25.07 52.70
C LEU A 3 -10.25 -23.64 52.08
N PHE A 4 -9.17 -22.89 52.28
CA PHE A 4 -9.04 -21.51 51.77
C PHE A 4 -8.72 -21.51 50.26
N ASN A 5 -7.97 -22.50 49.78
CA ASN A 5 -7.67 -22.65 48.35
C ASN A 5 -8.87 -23.11 47.52
N ALA A 6 -9.84 -23.81 48.12
CA ALA A 6 -11.07 -24.22 47.42
C ALA A 6 -12.06 -23.05 47.21
N ILE A 7 -12.07 -22.08 48.13
CA ILE A 7 -12.95 -20.90 48.04
C ILE A 7 -12.39 -19.88 47.05
N VAL A 8 -11.06 -19.74 46.96
CA VAL A 8 -10.42 -18.89 45.94
C VAL A 8 -10.54 -19.50 44.54
N ALA A 9 -10.49 -20.83 44.41
CA ALA A 9 -10.73 -21.51 43.13
C ALA A 9 -12.20 -21.39 42.65
N LEU A 10 -13.18 -21.43 43.55
CA LEU A 10 -14.59 -21.20 43.18
C LEU A 10 -14.89 -19.74 42.82
N ALA A 11 -14.21 -18.77 43.45
CA ALA A 11 -14.38 -17.34 43.14
C ALA A 11 -13.67 -16.90 41.83
N LEU A 12 -12.68 -17.68 41.36
CA LEU A 12 -12.06 -17.48 40.04
C LEU A 12 -12.81 -18.21 38.92
N ALA A 13 -13.47 -19.34 39.22
CA ALA A 13 -14.32 -20.04 38.26
C ALA A 13 -15.65 -19.31 37.97
N SER A 14 -16.15 -18.50 38.90
CA SER A 14 -17.41 -17.75 38.72
C SER A 14 -17.26 -16.41 37.98
N LYS A 15 -16.06 -16.04 37.53
CA LYS A 15 -15.82 -14.86 36.68
C LYS A 15 -15.63 -15.17 35.19
N PHE A 16 -15.71 -16.44 34.80
CA PHE A 16 -15.51 -16.89 33.40
C PHE A 16 -16.75 -17.45 32.71
N THR A 17 -17.93 -17.29 33.31
CA THR A 17 -19.19 -17.65 32.65
C THR A 17 -20.02 -16.40 32.41
N THR A 18 -20.41 -16.22 31.14
CA THR A 18 -21.24 -15.15 30.56
C THR A 18 -20.57 -13.79 30.29
N ALA A 19 -19.49 -13.79 29.49
CA ALA A 19 -19.55 -12.96 28.30
C ALA A 19 -20.51 -13.69 27.35
N ALA A 20 -21.70 -13.12 27.12
CA ALA A 20 -22.57 -13.62 26.08
C ALA A 20 -21.79 -13.51 24.77
N TYR A 21 -21.26 -14.63 24.29
CA TYR A 21 -20.92 -14.80 22.89
C TYR A 21 -22.23 -14.57 22.14
N LEU A 22 -22.43 -13.34 21.65
CA LEU A 22 -23.36 -13.09 20.58
C LEU A 22 -22.86 -13.98 19.44
N ALA A 23 -23.57 -15.09 19.22
CA ALA A 23 -23.39 -15.88 18.03
C ALA A 23 -23.46 -14.90 16.86
N TYR A 24 -22.32 -14.70 16.20
CA TYR A 24 -22.24 -13.88 15.01
C TYR A 24 -23.01 -14.65 13.95
N SER A 25 -24.30 -14.36 13.80
CA SER A 25 -25.04 -14.84 12.64
C SER A 25 -24.38 -14.22 11.40
N PRO A 26 -24.07 -15.02 10.36
CA PRO A 26 -23.55 -14.49 9.11
C PRO A 26 -24.41 -13.33 8.61
N ILE A 27 -23.77 -12.26 8.16
CA ILE A 27 -24.45 -11.15 7.51
C ILE A 27 -24.83 -11.64 6.10
N GLU A 28 -26.13 -11.81 5.84
CA GLU A 28 -26.59 -12.14 4.50
C GLU A 28 -26.36 -10.90 3.61
N VAL A 29 -25.30 -10.95 2.78
CA VAL A 29 -24.97 -9.89 1.82
C VAL A 29 -26.07 -9.83 0.76
N VAL A 30 -26.87 -8.77 0.78
CA VAL A 30 -27.80 -8.43 -0.30
C VAL A 30 -27.02 -7.64 -1.35
N ALA A 31 -27.27 -7.91 -2.64
CA ALA A 31 -26.54 -7.24 -3.72
C ALA A 31 -26.65 -5.70 -3.62
N PRO A 32 -25.54 -4.96 -3.82
CA PRO A 32 -25.52 -3.51 -3.60
C PRO A 32 -26.47 -2.77 -4.54
N VAL A 33 -27.21 -1.81 -3.99
CA VAL A 33 -28.04 -0.89 -4.77
C VAL A 33 -27.11 0.13 -5.45
N LYS A 34 -26.91 0.00 -6.77
CA LYS A 34 -26.17 0.98 -7.59
C LYS A 34 -26.75 2.40 -7.37
N ARG A 35 -25.96 3.30 -6.78
CA ARG A 35 -26.26 4.74 -6.76
C ARG A 35 -25.07 5.50 -7.33
N HIS A 36 -25.31 6.25 -8.41
CA HIS A 36 -24.36 7.26 -8.85
C HIS A 36 -24.28 8.38 -7.82
N ILE A 37 -23.15 8.51 -7.14
CA ILE A 37 -22.85 9.64 -6.26
C ILE A 37 -21.74 10.47 -6.90
N VAL A 38 -22.01 11.77 -6.99
CA VAL A 38 -21.09 12.78 -7.51
C VAL A 38 -20.01 13.01 -6.45
N SER A 39 -18.75 12.83 -6.86
CA SER A 39 -17.57 13.15 -6.05
C SER A 39 -17.68 14.54 -5.41
N PRO A 40 -17.37 14.71 -4.11
CA PRO A 40 -17.34 16.02 -3.46
C PRO A 40 -16.24 16.96 -4.00
N TYR A 41 -15.35 16.50 -4.88
CA TYR A 41 -14.31 17.31 -5.50
C TYR A 41 -14.76 17.96 -6.82
N ASN A 42 -15.68 18.92 -6.73
CA ASN A 42 -15.92 19.87 -7.82
C ASN A 42 -15.11 21.15 -7.57
N ILE A 43 -13.81 21.11 -7.89
CA ILE A 43 -13.00 22.34 -8.00
C ILE A 43 -13.30 22.96 -9.35
N THR A 44 -14.21 23.94 -9.37
CA THR A 44 -14.46 24.77 -10.53
C THR A 44 -13.25 25.68 -10.78
N ASN A 45 -12.59 25.46 -11.92
CA ASN A 45 -11.60 26.36 -12.48
C ASN A 45 -12.23 27.73 -12.78
N SER A 46 -11.80 28.78 -12.09
CA SER A 46 -11.93 30.16 -12.54
C SER A 46 -11.15 31.10 -11.61
N THR A 47 -9.95 31.52 -12.03
CA THR A 47 -9.71 32.96 -12.30
C THR A 47 -8.34 33.19 -12.94
N VAL A 48 -8.44 33.70 -14.16
CA VAL A 48 -7.43 34.28 -15.04
C VAL A 48 -6.61 35.37 -14.33
N PHE A 49 -5.29 35.21 -14.27
CA PHE A 49 -4.39 36.35 -14.04
C PHE A 49 -4.05 37.01 -15.38
N GLY A 50 -4.66 38.17 -15.60
CA GLY A 50 -4.41 39.02 -16.76
C GLY A 50 -3.08 39.76 -16.63
N THR A 51 -2.30 39.69 -17.70
CA THR A 51 -1.12 40.52 -17.96
C THR A 51 -1.55 41.96 -18.30
N LYS A 52 -1.06 42.94 -17.56
CA LYS A 52 -0.94 44.33 -18.03
C LYS A 52 0.48 44.82 -17.78
N GLY A 53 1.13 45.24 -18.87
CA GLY A 53 2.46 45.82 -18.84
C GLY A 53 2.46 47.26 -18.36
N SER A 54 3.66 47.73 -18.02
CA SER A 54 4.00 49.14 -18.07
C SER A 54 5.47 49.30 -18.44
N SER A 55 5.66 50.00 -19.55
CA SER A 55 6.87 50.62 -20.07
C SER A 55 7.66 51.42 -19.03
N GLY A 56 8.99 51.31 -19.06
CA GLY A 56 9.91 52.20 -18.38
C GLY A 56 11.28 52.18 -19.06
N SER A 57 11.51 53.13 -19.97
CA SER A 57 12.79 53.44 -20.59
C SER A 57 13.77 54.01 -19.56
N PHE A 58 15.07 53.70 -19.62
CA PHE A 58 16.13 54.69 -19.41
C PHE A 58 17.50 54.23 -19.94
N SER A 59 18.30 55.22 -20.29
CA SER A 59 19.42 55.25 -21.23
C SER A 59 20.79 54.80 -20.70
N SER A 60 21.66 54.52 -21.67
CA SER A 60 23.12 54.33 -21.63
C SER A 60 23.92 55.32 -20.77
N SER A 61 25.02 54.83 -20.18
CA SER A 61 26.30 55.56 -20.18
C SER A 61 27.49 54.62 -19.94
N THR A 62 28.53 54.81 -20.74
CA THR A 62 29.86 54.22 -20.63
C THR A 62 30.74 55.07 -19.70
N SER A 63 31.60 54.44 -18.90
CA SER A 63 32.92 54.99 -18.57
C SER A 63 33.86 53.91 -18.03
N SER A 64 35.12 54.04 -18.44
CA SER A 64 36.26 53.16 -18.21
C SER A 64 37.07 53.54 -16.97
N SER A 65 37.74 52.59 -16.31
CA SER A 65 39.15 52.75 -15.89
C SER A 65 39.77 51.49 -15.25
N ALA A 66 40.90 51.10 -15.85
CA ALA A 66 42.17 50.63 -15.28
C ALA A 66 42.22 49.64 -14.10
N GLY A 67 42.71 48.43 -14.40
CA GLY A 67 44.08 48.02 -14.05
C GLY A 67 44.32 47.41 -12.66
N SER A 68 44.54 46.10 -12.63
CA SER A 68 45.68 45.50 -11.91
C SER A 68 45.89 44.05 -12.36
N SER A 69 47.09 43.79 -12.86
CA SER A 69 47.61 42.50 -13.28
C SER A 69 47.95 41.62 -12.07
N VAL A 70 47.40 40.40 -12.03
CA VAL A 70 47.97 39.30 -11.24
C VAL A 70 48.09 38.09 -12.16
N THR A 71 49.34 37.71 -12.41
CA THR A 71 49.76 36.50 -13.09
C THR A 71 49.32 35.26 -12.32
N VAL A 72 48.52 34.40 -12.93
CA VAL A 72 48.29 33.03 -12.45
C VAL A 72 48.86 32.05 -13.47
N SER A 73 49.89 31.35 -13.02
CA SER A 73 50.61 30.31 -13.71
C SER A 73 49.69 29.12 -14.04
N SER A 74 49.84 28.61 -15.26
CA SER A 74 49.24 27.36 -15.73
C SER A 74 49.70 26.17 -14.87
N ALA A 75 48.76 25.53 -14.18
CA ALA A 75 48.92 24.15 -13.73
C ALA A 75 47.68 23.37 -14.20
N SER A 76 47.90 22.52 -15.20
CA SER A 76 46.94 21.55 -15.69
C SER A 76 46.65 20.51 -14.60
N SER A 77 45.39 20.40 -14.21
CA SER A 77 44.84 19.26 -13.49
C SER A 77 43.35 19.21 -13.78
N SER A 78 43.01 18.69 -14.96
CA SER A 78 41.64 18.33 -15.33
C SER A 78 41.19 17.12 -14.50
N LYS A 79 40.60 17.37 -13.33
CA LYS A 79 39.52 16.53 -12.84
C LYS A 79 38.24 17.25 -13.24
N SER A 80 37.66 16.81 -14.35
CA SER A 80 36.26 17.12 -14.64
C SER A 80 35.44 16.33 -13.64
N ASP A 81 35.03 16.98 -12.55
CA ASP A 81 33.83 16.58 -11.82
C ASP A 81 32.67 16.77 -12.79
N SER A 82 32.37 15.72 -13.55
CA SER A 82 31.29 15.72 -14.52
C SER A 82 29.99 15.60 -13.75
N CYS A 83 29.44 16.74 -13.33
CA CYS A 83 28.01 16.91 -13.03
C CYS A 83 27.17 16.83 -14.32
N PHE A 84 27.52 15.91 -15.22
CA PHE A 84 26.85 15.73 -16.51
C PHE A 84 25.67 14.79 -16.32
N PRO A 85 24.50 15.14 -16.87
CA PRO A 85 23.28 14.36 -16.71
C PRO A 85 23.49 12.95 -17.26
N SER A 86 22.86 11.96 -16.62
CA SER A 86 22.60 10.65 -17.20
C SER A 86 22.36 10.76 -18.70
N ASN A 87 22.98 9.90 -19.51
CA ASN A 87 22.77 9.86 -20.96
C ASN A 87 21.25 9.99 -21.25
N GLU A 88 20.83 11.00 -22.01
CA GLU A 88 19.40 11.27 -22.27
C GLU A 88 18.66 10.03 -22.79
N ASN A 89 19.35 9.11 -23.47
CA ASN A 89 18.81 7.83 -23.89
C ASN A 89 18.52 6.88 -22.71
N GLU A 90 19.42 6.81 -21.73
CA GLU A 90 19.21 6.00 -20.51
C GLU A 90 18.08 6.57 -19.66
N LYS A 91 18.00 7.90 -19.55
CA LYS A 91 16.89 8.57 -18.87
C LYS A 91 15.54 8.28 -19.55
N LEU A 92 15.50 8.32 -20.88
CA LEU A 92 14.30 7.99 -21.65
C LEU A 92 13.92 6.50 -21.50
N GLU A 93 14.91 5.61 -21.51
CA GLU A 93 14.73 4.18 -21.28
C GLU A 93 14.15 3.89 -19.89
N ALA A 94 14.73 4.49 -18.85
CA ALA A 94 14.25 4.38 -17.46
C ALA A 94 12.85 4.97 -17.30
N PHE A 95 12.57 6.14 -17.87
CA PHE A 95 11.23 6.73 -17.88
C PHE A 95 10.21 5.81 -18.54
N THR A 96 10.57 5.23 -19.68
CA THR A 96 9.69 4.29 -20.42
C THR A 96 9.44 3.03 -19.62
N PHE A 97 10.48 2.49 -18.97
CA PHE A 97 10.37 1.33 -18.07
C PHE A 97 9.44 1.62 -16.89
N VAL A 98 9.67 2.71 -16.16
CA VAL A 98 8.86 3.10 -14.98
C VAL A 98 7.41 3.39 -15.38
N LYS A 99 7.19 4.05 -16.52
CA LYS A 99 5.83 4.26 -17.05
C LYS A 99 5.14 2.93 -17.36
N LYS A 100 5.86 1.97 -17.95
CA LYS A 100 5.32 0.64 -18.24
C LYS A 100 4.99 -0.12 -16.95
N PHE A 101 5.87 -0.03 -15.94
CA PHE A 101 5.63 -0.57 -14.60
C PHE A 101 4.32 -0.03 -14.00
N TRP A 102 4.13 1.30 -14.01
CA TRP A 102 2.88 1.89 -13.53
C TRP A 102 1.66 1.48 -14.35
N THR A 103 1.80 1.35 -15.68
CA THR A 103 0.71 0.80 -16.51
C THR A 103 0.38 -0.65 -16.14
N SER A 104 1.39 -1.46 -15.81
CA SER A 104 1.20 -2.82 -15.30
C SER A 104 0.61 -2.89 -13.89
N PHE A 105 0.74 -1.83 -13.09
CA PHE A 105 0.15 -1.76 -11.74
C PHE A 105 -1.37 -1.47 -11.76
N ILE A 106 -1.92 -1.01 -12.87
CA ILE A 106 -3.33 -0.64 -13.00
C ILE A 106 -4.17 -1.78 -13.58
N ASN A 107 -5.39 -1.95 -13.08
CA ASN A 107 -6.36 -2.91 -13.60
C ASN A 107 -6.87 -2.57 -15.01
N PRO A 108 -7.00 -3.56 -15.92
CA PRO A 108 -6.78 -5.01 -15.74
C PRO A 108 -5.38 -5.49 -16.14
N THR A 109 -4.38 -4.61 -16.22
CA THR A 109 -3.03 -5.01 -16.62
C THR A 109 -2.28 -5.74 -15.50
N ASP A 110 -2.58 -5.37 -14.25
CA ASP A 110 -2.08 -6.01 -13.02
C ASP A 110 -2.46 -7.49 -12.95
N ASP A 111 -3.67 -7.85 -13.38
CA ASP A 111 -4.18 -9.22 -13.41
C ASP A 111 -3.23 -10.17 -14.17
N ALA A 112 -2.71 -9.72 -15.31
CA ALA A 112 -1.79 -10.52 -16.12
C ALA A 112 -0.39 -10.64 -15.51
N GLU A 113 0.07 -9.66 -14.73
CA GLU A 113 1.34 -9.74 -14.01
C GLU A 113 1.22 -10.57 -12.74
N ALA A 114 0.12 -10.43 -11.98
CA ALA A 114 -0.17 -11.20 -10.78
C ALA A 114 -0.14 -12.72 -11.04
N LEU A 115 -0.63 -13.14 -12.20
CA LEU A 115 -0.64 -14.56 -12.60
C LEU A 115 0.73 -15.12 -12.99
N LYS A 116 1.76 -14.29 -13.21
CA LYS A 116 3.08 -14.78 -13.61
C LYS A 116 3.89 -15.32 -12.44
N ILE A 117 3.58 -14.92 -11.21
CA ILE A 117 4.33 -15.21 -9.97
C ILE A 117 5.76 -14.62 -9.99
N ASN A 118 6.52 -14.73 -11.07
CA ASN A 118 7.87 -14.17 -11.24
C ASN A 118 7.91 -13.10 -12.34
N SER A 119 7.43 -11.89 -12.03
CA SER A 119 7.40 -10.82 -13.02
C SER A 119 8.81 -10.44 -13.48
N THR A 120 8.96 -10.21 -14.79
CA THR A 120 10.23 -9.77 -15.38
C THR A 120 10.65 -8.36 -14.96
N TYR A 121 9.80 -7.63 -14.22
CA TYR A 121 10.15 -6.32 -13.68
C TYR A 121 11.19 -6.40 -12.56
N PHE A 122 11.29 -7.51 -11.83
CA PHE A 122 12.14 -7.64 -10.66
C PHE A 122 13.35 -8.55 -10.93
N THR A 123 14.47 -8.31 -10.26
CA THR A 123 15.54 -9.30 -10.15
C THR A 123 15.11 -10.44 -9.22
N GLU A 124 15.72 -11.62 -9.37
CA GLU A 124 15.43 -12.79 -8.52
C GLU A 124 15.62 -12.49 -7.03
N ASP A 125 16.58 -11.64 -6.68
CA ASP A 125 16.94 -11.19 -5.34
C ASP A 125 16.38 -9.80 -4.98
N CYS A 126 15.32 -9.35 -5.66
CA CYS A 126 14.79 -8.01 -5.48
C CYS A 126 14.36 -7.73 -4.03
N LYS A 127 14.69 -6.54 -3.54
CA LYS A 127 14.25 -6.04 -2.22
C LYS A 127 13.21 -4.95 -2.37
N GLY A 128 12.01 -5.20 -1.89
CA GLY A 128 10.94 -4.21 -1.83
C GLY A 128 10.66 -3.78 -0.40
N ARG A 129 10.20 -2.55 -0.24
CA ARG A 129 9.54 -2.09 0.98
C ARG A 129 8.34 -1.22 0.63
N VAL A 130 7.26 -1.37 1.39
CA VAL A 130 6.12 -0.43 1.34
C VAL A 130 5.79 0.04 2.75
N SER A 131 5.75 1.37 2.94
CA SER A 131 5.65 2.01 4.26
C SER A 131 4.41 1.64 5.08
N LEU A 132 3.37 1.12 4.43
CA LEU A 132 2.11 0.72 5.08
C LEU A 132 2.11 -0.73 5.55
N THR A 133 3.00 -1.55 5.01
CA THR A 133 3.00 -3.01 5.17
C THR A 133 4.35 -3.44 5.75
N ARG A 134 5.21 -4.06 4.94
CA ARG A 134 6.46 -4.71 5.35
C ARG A 134 7.50 -4.65 4.21
N ASP A 135 8.59 -5.35 4.46
CA ASP A 135 9.67 -5.65 3.53
C ASP A 135 9.35 -6.94 2.74
N PHE A 136 9.83 -7.00 1.50
CA PHE A 136 9.58 -8.07 0.55
C PHE A 136 10.89 -8.53 -0.10
N GLU A 137 11.18 -9.82 0.02
CA GLU A 137 12.41 -10.42 -0.47
C GLU A 137 12.13 -11.36 -1.64
N GLY A 138 12.83 -11.17 -2.75
CA GLY A 138 12.74 -11.98 -3.96
C GLY A 138 11.64 -11.56 -4.93
N ASP A 139 11.80 -11.93 -6.20
CA ASP A 139 10.87 -11.57 -7.29
C ASP A 139 9.43 -12.06 -7.05
N GLU A 140 9.27 -13.23 -6.46
CA GLU A 140 7.97 -13.84 -6.21
C GLU A 140 7.09 -13.00 -5.27
N LEU A 141 7.59 -12.67 -4.07
CA LEU A 141 6.83 -11.87 -3.10
C LEU A 141 6.60 -10.46 -3.64
N ASN A 142 7.60 -9.85 -4.27
CA ASN A 142 7.45 -8.52 -4.86
C ASN A 142 6.39 -8.50 -5.98
N THR A 143 6.31 -9.55 -6.81
CA THR A 143 5.27 -9.68 -7.85
C THR A 143 3.88 -9.79 -7.23
N GLU A 144 3.71 -10.64 -6.22
CA GLU A 144 2.42 -10.86 -5.56
C GLU A 144 1.92 -9.62 -4.83
N TYR A 145 2.79 -8.91 -4.12
CA TYR A 145 2.38 -7.72 -3.38
C TYR A 145 2.13 -6.50 -4.26
N ILE A 146 2.92 -6.30 -5.32
CA ILE A 146 2.74 -5.16 -6.21
C ILE A 146 1.57 -5.37 -7.16
N PHE A 147 1.45 -6.55 -7.76
CA PHE A 147 0.42 -6.81 -8.77
C PHE A 147 -0.76 -7.60 -8.23
N GLY A 148 -0.54 -8.57 -7.34
CA GLY A 148 -1.59 -9.45 -6.81
C GLY A 148 -2.52 -8.77 -5.80
N LEU A 149 -1.99 -7.99 -4.85
CA LEU A 149 -2.76 -7.33 -3.80
C LEU A 149 -3.91 -6.46 -4.34
N PHE A 150 -3.66 -5.78 -5.46
CA PHE A 150 -4.59 -4.84 -6.06
C PHE A 150 -5.39 -5.44 -7.22
N SER A 151 -4.94 -6.58 -7.74
CA SER A 151 -5.59 -7.27 -8.86
C SER A 151 -7.05 -7.58 -8.58
N ASN A 152 -7.81 -7.70 -9.66
CA ASN A 152 -9.22 -8.10 -9.64
C ASN A 152 -9.42 -9.45 -10.34
N VAL A 153 -8.36 -10.28 -10.42
CA VAL A 153 -8.44 -11.66 -10.95
C VAL A 153 -9.47 -12.48 -10.20
N PHE A 154 -9.52 -12.32 -8.87
CA PHE A 154 -10.44 -13.01 -7.99
C PHE A 154 -11.27 -11.99 -7.22
N GLU A 155 -12.58 -12.03 -7.44
CA GLU A 155 -13.53 -11.19 -6.73
C GLU A 155 -13.65 -11.69 -5.29
N VAL A 156 -13.53 -10.77 -4.34
CA VAL A 156 -13.79 -11.02 -2.92
C VAL A 156 -14.93 -10.12 -2.48
N LYS A 157 -15.73 -10.58 -1.51
CA LYS A 157 -16.93 -9.85 -1.10
C LYS A 157 -16.62 -8.48 -0.49
N PHE A 158 -15.51 -8.39 0.23
CA PHE A 158 -15.15 -7.17 0.95
C PHE A 158 -13.65 -6.84 0.86
N ARG A 159 -13.35 -5.64 0.37
CA ARG A 159 -12.01 -5.07 0.29
C ARG A 159 -11.96 -3.75 1.07
N MET A 160 -10.93 -3.60 1.89
CA MET A 160 -10.62 -2.33 2.56
C MET A 160 -9.74 -1.42 1.71
N VAL A 161 -9.15 -1.95 0.65
CA VAL A 161 -8.33 -1.21 -0.30
C VAL A 161 -8.90 -1.35 -1.69
N GLY A 162 -8.88 -0.26 -2.44
CA GLY A 162 -9.47 -0.21 -3.76
C GLY A 162 -8.67 -0.91 -4.83
N ILE A 163 -9.28 -0.96 -6.01
CA ILE A 163 -8.67 -1.44 -7.26
C ILE A 163 -8.12 -0.22 -8.00
N PRO A 164 -6.82 -0.17 -8.35
CA PRO A 164 -6.23 0.94 -9.07
C PRO A 164 -6.69 0.90 -10.54
N LEU A 165 -7.31 1.97 -11.04
CA LEU A 165 -7.90 2.00 -12.38
C LEU A 165 -7.21 2.97 -13.35
N ASN A 166 -6.49 3.95 -12.82
CA ASN A 166 -5.73 4.88 -13.65
C ASN A 166 -4.62 5.53 -12.83
N TYR A 167 -3.63 6.11 -13.51
CA TYR A 167 -2.63 6.95 -12.84
C TYR A 167 -2.27 8.18 -13.67
N THR A 168 -1.84 9.22 -12.97
CA THR A 168 -1.17 10.39 -13.55
C THR A 168 0.21 10.53 -12.94
N MET A 169 1.24 10.53 -13.79
CA MET A 169 2.60 10.79 -13.34
C MET A 169 2.79 12.27 -13.04
N LEU A 170 3.14 12.58 -11.79
CA LEU A 170 3.38 13.93 -11.31
C LEU A 170 4.83 14.34 -11.52
N ASN A 171 5.75 13.47 -11.09
CA ASN A 171 7.18 13.73 -11.13
C ASN A 171 7.93 12.45 -11.52
N PHE A 172 9.04 12.65 -12.22
CA PHE A 172 10.02 11.61 -12.50
C PHE A 172 11.42 12.19 -12.41
N LEU A 173 12.29 11.51 -11.69
CA LEU A 173 13.71 11.81 -11.61
C LEU A 173 14.49 10.52 -11.90
N TYR A 174 15.63 10.68 -12.54
CA TYR A 174 16.54 9.58 -12.83
C TYR A 174 17.96 10.10 -12.77
N ASP A 175 18.80 9.36 -12.06
CA ASP A 175 20.25 9.56 -12.03
C ASP A 175 20.94 8.23 -11.72
N ASP A 176 21.97 7.91 -12.50
CA ASP A 176 22.84 6.74 -12.30
C ASP A 176 22.12 5.45 -11.86
N MET A 177 21.22 4.94 -12.73
CA MET A 177 20.42 3.73 -12.50
C MET A 177 19.45 3.80 -11.32
N LYS A 178 19.28 4.96 -10.69
CA LYS A 178 18.25 5.20 -9.68
C LYS A 178 17.14 6.02 -10.28
N ALA A 179 15.90 5.65 -10.01
CA ALA A 179 14.72 6.37 -10.48
C ALA A 179 13.82 6.72 -9.31
N ILE A 180 13.17 7.87 -9.37
CA ILE A 180 12.10 8.25 -8.47
C ILE A 180 10.88 8.55 -9.34
N SER A 181 9.74 8.02 -8.97
CA SER A 181 8.47 8.41 -9.57
C SER A 181 7.46 8.74 -8.50
N SER A 182 6.68 9.78 -8.77
CA SER A 182 5.54 10.17 -7.96
C SER A 182 4.32 10.19 -8.86
N VAL A 183 3.29 9.45 -8.48
CA VAL A 183 2.06 9.31 -9.26
C VAL A 183 0.85 9.53 -8.38
N ASN A 184 -0.22 10.08 -8.94
CA ASN A 184 -1.56 9.96 -8.38
C ASN A 184 -2.25 8.76 -9.01
N VAL A 185 -2.64 7.79 -8.20
CA VAL A 185 -3.42 6.62 -8.62
C VAL A 185 -4.86 6.80 -8.20
N GLU A 186 -5.80 6.54 -9.12
CA GLU A 186 -7.23 6.51 -8.82
C GLU A 186 -7.63 5.10 -8.39
N PHE A 187 -8.01 4.96 -7.13
CA PHE A 187 -8.49 3.70 -6.55
C PHE A 187 -10.02 3.66 -6.52
N TYR A 188 -10.60 2.60 -7.07
CA TYR A 188 -12.03 2.31 -7.01
C TYR A 188 -12.37 1.43 -5.81
N ILE A 189 -13.37 1.80 -5.02
CA ILE A 189 -13.87 1.04 -3.87
C ILE A 189 -15.21 0.41 -4.25
N PRO A 190 -15.25 -0.90 -4.60
CA PRO A 190 -16.45 -1.53 -5.14
C PRO A 190 -17.66 -1.50 -4.20
N GLN A 191 -17.42 -1.63 -2.89
CA GLN A 191 -18.46 -1.70 -1.86
C GLN A 191 -19.27 -0.41 -1.73
N ALA A 192 -18.71 0.71 -2.16
CA ALA A 192 -19.31 2.03 -2.03
C ALA A 192 -19.40 2.79 -3.37
N ASP A 193 -19.06 2.13 -4.48
CA ASP A 193 -19.10 2.65 -5.85
C ASP A 193 -18.49 4.06 -5.99
N PHE A 194 -17.32 4.28 -5.37
CA PHE A 194 -16.63 5.58 -5.41
C PHE A 194 -15.13 5.45 -5.67
N TYR A 195 -14.50 6.58 -5.95
CA TYR A 195 -13.11 6.68 -6.35
C TYR A 195 -12.35 7.58 -5.37
N ILE A 196 -11.15 7.17 -4.97
CA ILE A 196 -10.25 7.94 -4.13
C ILE A 196 -8.87 8.08 -4.79
N PRO A 197 -8.34 9.30 -4.96
CA PRO A 197 -6.98 9.49 -5.43
C PRO A 197 -5.98 9.26 -4.28
N ILE A 198 -4.99 8.42 -4.51
CA ILE A 198 -3.87 8.20 -3.58
C ILE A 198 -2.57 8.51 -4.30
N GLN A 199 -1.74 9.37 -3.69
CA GLN A 199 -0.41 9.63 -4.20
C GLN A 199 0.55 8.55 -3.73
N ILE A 200 1.27 7.94 -4.67
CA ILE A 200 2.29 6.92 -4.39
C ILE A 200 3.62 7.44 -4.93
N ASP A 201 4.63 7.40 -4.07
CA ASP A 201 6.01 7.69 -4.43
C ASP A 201 6.82 6.41 -4.34
N LEU A 202 7.55 6.09 -5.42
CA LEU A 202 8.45 4.96 -5.51
C LEU A 202 9.86 5.43 -5.83
N TRP A 203 10.82 4.96 -5.04
CA TRP A 203 12.25 4.99 -5.33
C TRP A 203 12.66 3.63 -5.86
N PHE A 204 13.49 3.60 -6.89
CA PHE A 204 13.96 2.38 -7.53
C PHE A 204 15.47 2.42 -7.67
N VAL A 205 16.11 1.28 -7.38
CA VAL A 205 17.41 0.92 -7.93
C VAL A 205 17.17 -0.02 -9.10
N LEU A 206 17.60 0.41 -10.28
CA LEU A 206 17.47 -0.34 -11.51
C LEU A 206 18.79 -1.05 -11.84
N VAL A 207 18.69 -2.19 -12.51
CA VAL A 207 19.82 -2.89 -13.09
C VAL A 207 19.49 -3.31 -14.52
N LYS A 208 20.53 -3.57 -15.33
CA LYS A 208 20.36 -4.17 -16.65
C LYS A 208 20.81 -5.63 -16.63
N THR A 209 19.86 -6.53 -16.83
CA THR A 209 20.12 -7.97 -16.96
C THR A 209 19.73 -8.41 -18.34
N ASN A 210 20.63 -9.08 -19.06
CA ASN A 210 20.39 -9.55 -20.43
C ASN A 210 19.88 -8.46 -21.39
N GLY A 211 20.27 -7.21 -21.17
CA GLY A 211 19.86 -6.06 -21.99
C GLY A 211 18.49 -5.46 -21.65
N TYR A 212 17.83 -5.90 -20.57
CA TYR A 212 16.56 -5.36 -20.10
C TYR A 212 16.71 -4.72 -18.72
N LEU A 213 16.01 -3.61 -18.49
CA LEU A 213 15.90 -3.01 -17.16
C LEU A 213 15.06 -3.91 -16.25
N GLN A 214 15.53 -4.03 -15.01
CA GLN A 214 14.83 -4.66 -13.89
C GLN A 214 15.01 -3.81 -12.64
N ILE A 215 14.11 -3.98 -11.68
CA ILE A 215 14.16 -3.40 -10.34
C ILE A 215 14.92 -4.37 -9.44
N ALA A 216 16.03 -3.91 -8.88
CA ALA A 216 16.78 -4.64 -7.87
C ALA A 216 16.31 -4.25 -6.46
N GLU A 217 16.00 -2.97 -6.25
CA GLU A 217 15.46 -2.50 -4.98
C GLU A 217 14.36 -1.46 -5.22
N TYR A 218 13.35 -1.41 -4.37
CA TYR A 218 12.41 -0.30 -4.33
C TYR A 218 11.90 0.01 -2.93
N ASP A 219 11.62 1.29 -2.69
CA ASP A 219 10.97 1.78 -1.48
C ASP A 219 9.72 2.57 -1.88
N GLY A 220 8.58 2.21 -1.28
CA GLY A 220 7.29 2.75 -1.64
C GLY A 220 6.57 3.43 -0.49
N ILE A 221 6.10 4.64 -0.74
CA ILE A 221 5.35 5.44 0.23
C ILE A 221 4.01 5.84 -0.36
N PHE A 222 2.94 5.49 0.34
CA PHE A 222 1.60 5.98 0.05
C PHE A 222 1.38 7.25 0.87
N ARG A 223 1.42 8.40 0.21
CA ARG A 223 1.35 9.69 0.91
C ARG A 223 -0.04 9.93 1.48
N ASN A 224 -0.09 10.31 2.75
CA ASN A 224 -1.32 10.59 3.50
C ASN A 224 -2.32 9.43 3.51
N PHE A 225 -1.85 8.19 3.31
CA PHE A 225 -2.74 7.04 3.24
C PHE A 225 -3.53 6.83 4.53
N ASP A 226 -2.92 7.08 5.69
CA ASP A 226 -3.60 6.94 6.98
C ASP A 226 -4.88 7.78 7.04
N ARG A 227 -4.77 9.05 6.61
CA ARG A 227 -5.92 9.93 6.49
C ARG A 227 -6.91 9.47 5.43
N ALA A 228 -6.43 9.05 4.26
CA ALA A 228 -7.29 8.56 3.19
C ALA A 228 -8.07 7.30 3.61
N TYR A 229 -7.44 6.42 4.37
CA TYR A 229 -8.01 5.21 4.95
C TYR A 229 -9.07 5.54 6.00
N GLU A 230 -8.78 6.46 6.92
CA GLU A 230 -9.75 6.93 7.92
C GLU A 230 -10.99 7.55 7.27
N GLU A 231 -10.80 8.47 6.31
CA GLU A 231 -11.90 9.14 5.60
C GLU A 231 -12.73 8.13 4.76
N THR A 232 -12.06 7.23 4.05
CA THR A 232 -12.72 6.15 3.28
C THR A 232 -13.53 5.24 4.18
N ASN A 233 -12.94 4.77 5.28
CA ASN A 233 -13.63 3.85 6.18
C ASN A 233 -14.81 4.50 6.87
N ALA A 234 -14.70 5.77 7.27
CA ALA A 234 -15.83 6.50 7.84
C ALA A 234 -16.99 6.60 6.83
N TYR A 235 -16.68 6.93 5.57
CA TYR A 235 -17.67 7.02 4.50
C TYR A 235 -18.34 5.67 4.21
N VAL A 236 -17.56 4.60 4.08
CA VAL A 236 -18.10 3.24 3.82
C VAL A 236 -18.93 2.75 5.01
N GLN A 237 -18.53 3.05 6.25
CA GLN A 237 -19.32 2.73 7.44
C GLN A 237 -20.66 3.47 7.46
N GLU A 238 -20.70 4.73 7.05
CA GLU A 238 -21.96 5.49 6.94
C GLU A 238 -22.92 4.79 5.95
N LEU A 239 -22.43 4.45 4.75
CA LEU A 239 -23.22 3.74 3.73
C LEU A 239 -23.73 2.38 4.20
N ILE A 240 -22.86 1.59 4.85
CA ILE A 240 -23.25 0.30 5.45
C ILE A 240 -24.29 0.49 6.55
N GLY A 241 -24.19 1.55 7.35
CA GLY A 241 -25.18 1.88 8.37
C GLY A 241 -26.55 2.15 7.77
N GLU A 242 -26.61 2.88 6.66
CA GLU A 242 -27.85 3.15 5.93
C GLU A 242 -28.45 1.87 5.32
N GLU A 243 -27.62 1.01 4.74
CA GLU A 243 -28.07 -0.20 4.04
C GLU A 243 -28.45 -1.33 5.00
N TYR A 244 -27.61 -1.59 6.00
CA TYR A 244 -27.72 -2.78 6.87
C TYR A 244 -28.21 -2.46 8.29
N GLY A 245 -28.28 -1.19 8.70
CA GLY A 245 -28.62 -0.82 10.07
C GLY A 245 -29.99 -1.33 10.53
N SER A 246 -30.96 -1.44 9.61
CA SER A 246 -32.28 -2.01 9.93
C SER A 246 -32.28 -3.54 10.09
N LEU A 247 -31.35 -4.23 9.41
CA LEU A 247 -31.17 -5.68 9.51
C LEU A 247 -30.42 -6.06 10.79
N TYR A 248 -29.54 -5.17 11.27
CA TYR A 248 -28.74 -5.37 12.49
C TYR A 248 -28.94 -4.23 13.50
N PRO A 249 -30.15 -4.06 14.06
CA PRO A 249 -30.49 -2.90 14.91
C PRO A 249 -29.68 -2.79 16.21
N ASN A 250 -28.97 -3.85 16.59
CA ASN A 250 -28.12 -3.90 17.79
C ASN A 250 -26.62 -3.80 17.49
N LYS A 251 -26.23 -3.54 16.23
CA LYS A 251 -24.84 -3.37 15.81
C LYS A 251 -24.62 -1.93 15.33
N THR A 252 -23.46 -1.38 15.66
CA THR A 252 -22.95 -0.14 15.08
C THR A 252 -22.49 -0.37 13.64
N SER A 253 -22.40 0.70 12.84
CA SER A 253 -21.83 0.63 11.49
C SER A 253 -20.42 0.04 11.46
N LEU A 254 -19.60 0.35 12.46
CA LEU A 254 -18.25 -0.20 12.59
C LEU A 254 -18.27 -1.72 12.81
N GLU A 255 -19.18 -2.22 13.65
CA GLU A 255 -19.33 -3.67 13.88
C GLU A 255 -19.82 -4.39 12.61
N ILE A 256 -20.73 -3.78 11.85
CA ILE A 256 -21.20 -4.35 10.58
C ILE A 256 -20.06 -4.35 9.55
N TYR A 257 -19.37 -3.22 9.37
CA TYR A 257 -18.20 -3.08 8.48
C TYR A 257 -17.11 -4.11 8.80
N THR A 258 -16.75 -4.24 10.09
CA THR A 258 -15.75 -5.22 10.53
C THR A 258 -16.26 -6.64 10.32
N GLY A 259 -17.55 -6.89 10.54
CA GLY A 259 -18.19 -8.17 10.25
C GLY A 259 -18.06 -8.60 8.80
N LEU A 260 -18.41 -7.71 7.86
CA LEU A 260 -18.33 -7.99 6.42
C LEU A 260 -16.88 -8.32 5.99
N ALA A 261 -15.90 -7.63 6.56
CA ALA A 261 -14.50 -7.95 6.33
C ALA A 261 -14.10 -9.34 6.86
N ILE A 262 -14.52 -9.67 8.10
CA ILE A 262 -14.26 -10.98 8.72
C ILE A 262 -14.89 -12.09 7.88
N GLU A 263 -16.13 -11.92 7.44
CA GLU A 263 -16.83 -12.90 6.62
C GLU A 263 -16.12 -13.12 5.29
N SER A 264 -15.75 -12.04 4.59
CA SER A 264 -14.97 -12.15 3.35
C SER A 264 -13.66 -12.92 3.56
N ILE A 265 -12.89 -12.63 4.62
CA ILE A 265 -11.65 -13.35 4.93
C ILE A 265 -11.93 -14.84 5.19
N CYS A 266 -12.96 -15.16 5.99
CA CYS A 266 -13.26 -16.53 6.36
C CYS A 266 -13.84 -17.36 5.21
N GLU A 267 -14.54 -16.74 4.27
CA GLU A 267 -15.04 -17.41 3.07
C GLU A 267 -13.88 -17.76 2.13
N VAL A 268 -13.00 -16.80 1.84
CA VAL A 268 -11.81 -17.05 1.01
C VAL A 268 -10.88 -18.07 1.69
N HIS A 269 -10.76 -18.02 3.02
CA HIS A 269 -10.06 -19.05 3.79
C HIS A 269 -10.64 -20.45 3.52
N GLN A 270 -11.96 -20.63 3.63
CA GLN A 270 -12.58 -21.93 3.41
C GLN A 270 -12.41 -22.45 1.99
N GLU A 271 -12.36 -21.54 1.02
CA GLU A 271 -12.23 -21.90 -0.38
C GLU A 271 -10.80 -22.34 -0.74
N TYR A 272 -9.78 -21.62 -0.25
CA TYR A 272 -8.40 -21.79 -0.73
C TYR A 272 -7.45 -22.40 0.29
N CYS A 273 -7.71 -22.29 1.59
CA CYS A 273 -6.83 -22.79 2.65
C CYS A 273 -7.22 -24.20 3.10
N LEU A 274 -6.95 -25.18 2.22
CA LEU A 274 -7.30 -26.58 2.41
C LEU A 274 -6.08 -27.42 2.82
N GLY A 275 -6.35 -28.59 3.41
CA GLY A 275 -5.31 -29.59 3.72
C GLY A 275 -4.23 -29.05 4.66
N GLU A 276 -2.97 -29.11 4.25
CA GLU A 276 -1.83 -28.60 5.03
C GLU A 276 -1.86 -27.08 5.21
N ASN A 277 -2.58 -26.36 4.34
CA ASN A 277 -2.72 -24.90 4.43
C ASN A 277 -3.91 -24.48 5.32
N GLN A 278 -4.66 -25.44 5.89
CA GLN A 278 -5.80 -25.15 6.76
C GLN A 278 -5.35 -24.42 8.04
N GLN A 279 -5.91 -23.23 8.28
CA GLN A 279 -5.59 -22.39 9.45
C GLN A 279 -6.65 -22.44 10.55
N TYR A 280 -7.91 -22.63 10.15
CA TYR A 280 -9.06 -22.71 11.03
C TYR A 280 -9.78 -24.04 10.79
N SER A 281 -10.30 -24.69 11.84
CA SER A 281 -11.00 -25.96 11.69
C SER A 281 -12.36 -25.84 10.98
N SER A 282 -12.96 -24.66 11.00
CA SER A 282 -14.22 -24.33 10.31
C SER A 282 -14.38 -22.82 10.11
N TYR A 283 -15.37 -22.42 9.31
CA TYR A 283 -15.78 -21.02 9.13
C TYR A 283 -16.04 -20.34 10.46
N GLU A 284 -16.80 -20.99 11.34
CA GLU A 284 -17.20 -20.44 12.64
C GLU A 284 -16.00 -20.22 13.54
N THR A 285 -14.99 -21.10 13.48
CA THR A 285 -13.74 -20.89 14.24
C THR A 285 -12.91 -19.74 13.68
N CYS A 286 -12.95 -19.49 12.38
CA CYS A 286 -12.35 -18.31 11.76
C CYS A 286 -13.06 -17.03 12.24
N VAL A 287 -14.39 -16.97 12.11
CA VAL A 287 -15.19 -15.82 12.53
C VAL A 287 -15.00 -15.54 14.02
N ALA A 288 -15.03 -16.58 14.86
CA ALA A 288 -14.85 -16.45 16.30
C ALA A 288 -13.47 -15.89 16.68
N PHE A 289 -12.40 -16.36 16.02
CA PHE A 289 -11.06 -15.82 16.25
C PHE A 289 -10.96 -14.38 15.78
N LEU A 290 -11.32 -14.10 14.52
CA LEU A 290 -11.17 -12.77 13.93
C LEU A 290 -12.07 -11.72 14.62
N SER A 291 -13.19 -12.12 15.23
CA SER A 291 -14.00 -11.23 16.07
C SER A 291 -13.27 -10.72 17.32
N THR A 292 -12.13 -11.32 17.69
CA THR A 292 -11.26 -10.85 18.78
C THR A 292 -10.09 -10.00 18.28
N VAL A 293 -9.87 -9.94 16.97
CA VAL A 293 -8.80 -9.18 16.34
C VAL A 293 -9.30 -7.75 16.04
N ARG A 294 -8.45 -6.76 16.29
CA ARG A 294 -8.78 -5.35 16.05
C ARG A 294 -8.80 -5.02 14.55
N LEU A 295 -9.60 -4.04 14.15
CA LEU A 295 -9.72 -3.63 12.74
C LEU A 295 -8.37 -3.20 12.12
N GLY A 296 -7.64 -2.33 12.81
CA GLY A 296 -6.40 -1.72 12.31
C GLY A 296 -6.60 -0.28 11.81
N GLN A 297 -5.53 0.51 11.85
CA GLN A 297 -5.42 1.86 11.31
C GLN A 297 -4.70 1.84 9.95
N GLY A 298 -4.66 2.96 9.23
CA GLY A 298 -4.17 2.98 7.85
C GLY A 298 -2.67 2.69 7.72
N PHE A 299 -1.89 2.91 8.78
CA PHE A 299 -0.47 2.52 8.85
C PHE A 299 -0.23 1.08 9.36
N GLU A 300 -1.28 0.29 9.58
CA GLU A 300 -1.21 -1.02 10.24
C GLU A 300 -1.46 -2.19 9.27
N GLY A 301 -1.15 -1.99 7.99
CA GLY A 301 -1.30 -3.00 6.93
C GLY A 301 -0.35 -4.20 7.06
N GLY A 302 0.69 -4.11 7.89
CA GLY A 302 1.61 -5.20 8.24
C GLY A 302 1.54 -5.65 9.71
N ARG A 303 0.45 -5.31 10.43
CA ARG A 303 0.29 -5.63 11.86
C ARG A 303 -0.75 -6.72 12.11
N ASP A 304 -0.88 -7.17 13.34
CA ASP A 304 -1.91 -8.14 13.73
C ASP A 304 -3.32 -7.50 13.76
N THR A 305 -3.90 -7.33 12.57
CA THR A 305 -5.16 -6.62 12.34
C THR A 305 -6.06 -7.34 11.33
N ILE A 306 -7.36 -7.02 11.33
CA ILE A 306 -8.28 -7.42 10.25
C ILE A 306 -7.88 -6.75 8.95
N PHE A 307 -7.39 -5.51 8.99
CA PHE A 307 -6.91 -4.81 7.81
C PHE A 307 -5.81 -5.59 7.08
N CYS A 308 -4.75 -6.00 7.79
CA CYS A 308 -3.68 -6.83 7.20
C CYS A 308 -4.23 -8.12 6.59
N ARG A 309 -5.11 -8.83 7.31
CA ARG A 309 -5.69 -10.09 6.80
C ARG A 309 -6.61 -9.89 5.60
N ASN A 310 -7.32 -8.76 5.55
CA ASN A 310 -8.17 -8.37 4.42
C ASN A 310 -7.32 -8.06 3.17
N LEU A 311 -6.14 -7.45 3.34
CA LEU A 311 -5.15 -7.29 2.26
C LEU A 311 -4.71 -8.65 1.74
N HIS A 312 -4.39 -9.58 2.64
CA HIS A 312 -3.87 -10.89 2.25
C HIS A 312 -4.89 -11.82 1.59
N GLN A 313 -6.18 -11.67 1.90
CA GLN A 313 -7.22 -12.57 1.37
C GLN A 313 -7.18 -12.66 -0.17
N VAL A 314 -6.93 -11.55 -0.86
CA VAL A 314 -6.99 -11.48 -2.34
C VAL A 314 -5.85 -12.26 -3.00
N MET A 315 -4.77 -12.53 -2.25
CA MET A 315 -3.59 -13.23 -2.74
C MET A 315 -3.68 -14.76 -2.54
N LEU A 316 -4.64 -15.25 -1.75
CA LEU A 316 -4.82 -16.69 -1.49
C LEU A 316 -4.96 -17.54 -2.75
N PRO A 317 -5.77 -17.15 -3.76
CA PRO A 317 -5.94 -17.98 -4.95
C PRO A 317 -4.67 -18.18 -5.77
N PHE A 318 -3.70 -17.26 -5.67
CA PHE A 318 -2.42 -17.36 -6.38
C PHE A 318 -1.50 -18.35 -5.68
N ARG A 319 -1.24 -18.16 -4.38
CA ARG A 319 -0.36 -19.02 -3.58
C ARG A 319 -0.89 -19.28 -2.18
N PRO A 320 -1.81 -20.26 -2.01
CA PRO A 320 -2.38 -20.58 -0.71
C PRO A 320 -1.33 -20.96 0.34
N ALA A 321 -0.28 -21.69 -0.05
CA ALA A 321 0.77 -22.12 0.87
C ALA A 321 1.54 -20.96 1.52
N VAL A 322 1.62 -19.81 0.84
CA VAL A 322 2.25 -18.59 1.37
C VAL A 322 1.25 -17.76 2.14
N HIS A 323 0.08 -17.49 1.56
CA HIS A 323 -0.84 -16.49 2.14
C HIS A 323 -1.83 -17.02 3.16
N CYS A 324 -2.09 -18.33 3.21
CA CYS A 324 -2.98 -18.89 4.23
C CYS A 324 -2.48 -18.61 5.66
N PRO A 325 -1.20 -18.86 6.01
CA PRO A 325 -0.66 -18.46 7.32
C PRO A 325 -0.92 -17.00 7.68
N HIS A 326 -0.83 -16.08 6.71
CA HIS A 326 -0.99 -14.63 6.93
C HIS A 326 -2.40 -14.26 7.41
N ILE A 327 -3.44 -14.95 6.93
CA ILE A 327 -4.83 -14.73 7.39
C ILE A 327 -5.23 -15.60 8.59
N GLY A 328 -4.33 -16.48 9.04
CA GLY A 328 -4.55 -17.42 10.13
C GLY A 328 -4.38 -16.80 11.53
N PRO A 329 -4.53 -17.63 12.60
CA PRO A 329 -4.37 -17.19 13.97
C PRO A 329 -2.98 -16.68 14.32
N THR A 330 -1.94 -17.24 13.69
CA THR A 330 -0.56 -16.83 13.92
C THR A 330 -0.18 -15.55 13.17
N GLY A 331 -0.94 -15.20 12.12
CA GLY A 331 -0.60 -14.12 11.20
C GLY A 331 0.60 -14.43 10.29
N GLY A 332 1.15 -15.65 10.35
CA GLY A 332 2.39 -16.02 9.69
C GLY A 332 3.55 -15.12 10.11
N ASP A 333 4.28 -14.59 9.14
CA ASP A 333 5.30 -13.55 9.31
C ASP A 333 4.81 -12.15 8.90
N MET A 334 3.61 -12.05 8.30
CA MET A 334 3.10 -10.80 7.74
C MET A 334 2.12 -10.06 8.66
N CYS A 335 1.07 -10.72 9.15
CA CYS A 335 0.03 -10.08 9.98
C CYS A 335 0.30 -10.29 11.46
N THR A 336 1.47 -9.85 11.91
CA THR A 336 1.91 -9.93 13.31
C THR A 336 2.33 -8.56 13.83
N ASP A 337 2.39 -8.37 15.16
CA ASP A 337 2.97 -7.16 15.73
C ASP A 337 4.51 -7.25 15.87
N THR A 338 5.13 -8.36 15.46
CA THR A 338 6.59 -8.58 15.49
C THR A 338 7.28 -7.65 14.50
N ASP A 339 8.39 -7.04 14.93
CA ASP A 339 9.20 -6.09 14.14
C ASP A 339 8.42 -4.86 13.67
N THR A 340 7.33 -4.51 14.37
CA THR A 340 6.48 -3.36 14.04
C THR A 340 6.54 -2.23 15.08
N SER A 341 7.43 -2.31 16.07
CA SER A 341 7.63 -1.16 16.96
C SER A 341 8.23 0.00 16.17
N TYR A 342 7.98 1.25 16.61
CA TYR A 342 8.50 2.42 15.92
C TYR A 342 10.02 2.36 15.72
N ASN A 343 10.76 1.93 16.75
CA ASN A 343 12.22 1.83 16.66
C ASN A 343 12.65 0.73 15.69
N GLU A 344 12.02 -0.46 15.73
CA GLU A 344 12.34 -1.53 14.79
C GLU A 344 12.08 -1.09 13.35
N ILE A 345 10.94 -0.46 13.08
CA ILE A 345 10.64 0.08 11.76
C ILE A 345 11.72 1.10 11.35
N VAL A 346 12.02 2.10 12.19
CA VAL A 346 13.00 3.13 11.85
C VAL A 346 14.43 2.58 11.71
N ASP A 347 14.81 1.61 12.53
CA ASP A 347 16.13 0.98 12.48
C ASP A 347 16.26 0.13 11.21
N THR A 348 15.27 -0.72 10.91
CA THR A 348 15.18 -1.47 9.64
C THR A 348 15.23 -0.52 8.45
N TYR A 349 14.60 0.66 8.56
CA TYR A 349 14.66 1.68 7.52
C TYR A 349 16.09 2.10 7.16
N SER A 350 17.00 2.08 8.14
CA SER A 350 18.39 2.47 7.97
C SER A 350 19.32 1.34 7.49
N THR A 351 18.87 0.08 7.53
CA THR A 351 19.74 -1.09 7.28
C THR A 351 19.25 -2.03 6.19
N TYR A 352 17.99 -1.93 5.74
CA TYR A 352 17.40 -2.88 4.81
C TYR A 352 17.98 -2.78 3.38
N PHE A 353 18.09 -1.56 2.87
CA PHE A 353 18.70 -1.26 1.58
C PHE A 353 20.20 -1.02 1.72
N ASP A 354 20.93 -1.15 0.60
CA ASP A 354 22.32 -0.69 0.55
C ASP A 354 22.39 0.80 0.94
N PRO A 355 23.36 1.25 1.77
CA PRO A 355 23.55 2.66 2.12
C PRO A 355 23.54 3.63 0.93
N LEU A 356 23.84 3.16 -0.29
CA LEU A 356 23.81 3.94 -1.52
C LEU A 356 22.40 4.15 -2.10
N PHE A 357 21.35 3.56 -1.53
CA PHE A 357 19.97 3.68 -2.00
C PHE A 357 19.44 5.12 -1.92
N ILE A 358 19.86 5.90 -0.91
CA ILE A 358 19.29 7.23 -0.61
C ILE A 358 20.10 8.39 -1.24
N SER A 359 21.28 8.14 -1.81
CA SER A 359 22.07 9.20 -2.46
C SER A 359 21.61 9.44 -3.90
N ILE A 360 20.56 10.25 -4.06
CA ILE A 360 20.15 10.88 -5.34
C ILE A 360 20.22 12.40 -5.16
#